data_AF-J5JPL8-F1
#
_entry.id   AF-J5JPL8-F1
#
_cell.length_a   1.000
_cell.length_b   1.000
_cell.length_c   1.000
_cell.angle_alpha   90.00
_cell.angle_beta   90.00
_cell.angle_gamma   90.00
#
_symmetry.space_group_name_H-M   'P 1'
#
loop_
_entity.id
_entity.type
_entity.pdbx_description
1 polymer ?
#
loop_
_entity_poly.entity_id
_entity_poly.type
_entity_poly.pdbx_seq_one_letter_code
_entity_poly.pdbx_strand_id
1 'polypeptide(L)'
;MKFHILTLAALSLTAASPLPGEPGNIVPQGLEYSGSNIDHSLNVEELKFGLPFFRQSEQLERRDDTPAEELKVDLSTKEVYKNFIERIRRRVQDSGVSSHGRPVLPPQRMPPTSWFDIVLRTQSQAVRLRIRSDNLYLDGYRAEDSDQWFEFGVANVDPQLIDGSTHLGFDGGYNSLQTTAARRRSETALGQQQLTTAVNQLATTADRRERARSLLVVIQMICEAIRFTHISDTITNNYSEGVTPDERFTALENGWGDVSTALLRHDQNPEGQIQLPRPNAMGINSVTDAVAVIGVLLRYSIDGGSRPRRQAQALIPSGRPLAEILWLEIDNIDKEDPGDLYGTITATDGLSSQYLYNVDRANDQSVSPGDRVALTGPSRTISAAGSFVIDFNLVDKDRDISNDDEIIKDQLSWNVYNASNQYDVPIPKPISGAYGQGKVDYVVMSNAAEALVEVVMVNGDNEDPANVFGTVRVHSRFVQRQLFQKADNEHIEIGQGKKIPLSRAVMAVPMDDTLEVHVDLTDHDPESFNDNIATGSVSFKPQVLRSASLPIPGQNGNVEVRVAWS
;
A
#
# COMPACT_ATOMS: atom_id res chain seq x y z
N MET A 1 -4.82 -47.60 -5.41
CA MET A 1 -4.02 -48.45 -6.32
C MET A 1 -3.01 -47.55 -7.08
N LYS A 2 -1.94 -48.13 -7.64
CA LYS A 2 -0.79 -47.38 -8.20
C LYS A 2 -0.82 -47.34 -9.74
N PHE A 3 -0.49 -46.17 -10.34
CA PHE A 3 0.09 -45.96 -11.70
C PHE A 3 -0.84 -46.36 -12.88
N HIS A 4 -0.80 -45.87 -14.14
CA HIS A 4 -0.13 -44.79 -14.92
C HIS A 4 -0.89 -44.71 -16.30
N ILE A 5 -0.68 -43.84 -17.30
CA ILE A 5 0.33 -42.80 -17.64
C ILE A 5 -0.30 -41.66 -18.52
N LEU A 6 0.49 -40.71 -19.01
CA LEU A 6 0.15 -39.63 -19.96
C LEU A 6 -0.33 -40.07 -21.36
N THR A 7 -0.97 -39.14 -22.09
CA THR A 7 -0.67 -38.95 -23.53
C THR A 7 -0.58 -37.45 -23.87
N LEU A 8 0.62 -36.89 -23.87
CA LEU A 8 0.91 -35.57 -24.43
C LEU A 8 1.25 -35.75 -25.92
N ALA A 9 0.48 -35.17 -26.82
CA ALA A 9 0.84 -35.13 -28.24
C ALA A 9 1.86 -34.00 -28.47
N ALA A 10 3.11 -34.36 -28.75
CA ALA A 10 4.15 -33.39 -29.09
C ALA A 10 3.94 -32.88 -30.53
N LEU A 11 3.47 -31.65 -30.68
CA LEU A 11 3.48 -30.93 -31.95
C LEU A 11 4.88 -30.36 -32.22
N SER A 12 5.60 -30.98 -33.15
CA SER A 12 6.89 -30.50 -33.63
C SER A 12 6.71 -29.26 -34.51
N LEU A 13 6.99 -28.08 -33.98
CA LEU A 13 7.11 -26.85 -34.77
C LEU A 13 8.37 -26.90 -35.65
N THR A 14 8.18 -27.23 -36.93
CA THR A 14 9.19 -26.99 -37.97
C THR A 14 9.05 -25.55 -38.46
N ALA A 15 9.87 -24.66 -37.92
CA ALA A 15 9.90 -23.27 -38.37
C ALA A 15 10.56 -23.17 -39.76
N ALA A 16 9.76 -22.98 -40.80
CA ALA A 16 10.25 -22.41 -42.05
C ALA A 16 10.38 -20.89 -41.88
N SER A 17 11.56 -20.34 -42.11
CA SER A 17 11.80 -18.90 -42.00
C SER A 17 11.01 -18.13 -43.06
N PRO A 18 10.14 -17.16 -42.71
CA PRO A 18 9.50 -16.31 -43.69
C PRO A 18 10.48 -15.31 -44.28
N LEU A 19 10.32 -15.01 -45.58
CA LEU A 19 11.01 -13.90 -46.22
C LEU A 19 10.42 -12.56 -45.76
N PRO A 20 11.16 -11.44 -45.83
CA PRO A 20 10.69 -10.17 -45.30
C PRO A 20 9.59 -9.57 -46.20
N GLY A 21 8.36 -9.46 -45.70
CA GLY A 21 7.31 -8.69 -46.37
C GLY A 21 5.84 -9.01 -46.05
N GLU A 22 5.50 -10.18 -45.51
CA GLU A 22 4.09 -10.58 -45.31
C GLU A 22 3.74 -10.97 -43.85
N PRO A 23 2.51 -10.67 -43.38
CA PRO A 23 1.98 -11.17 -42.11
C PRO A 23 1.55 -12.64 -42.24
N GLY A 24 2.29 -13.54 -41.59
CA GLY A 24 1.99 -14.98 -41.61
C GLY A 24 0.82 -15.38 -40.70
N ASN A 25 -0.31 -15.76 -41.29
CA ASN A 25 -1.39 -16.44 -40.57
C ASN A 25 -1.06 -17.92 -40.33
N ILE A 26 -1.22 -18.38 -39.09
CA ILE A 26 -1.06 -19.80 -38.72
C ILE A 26 -2.46 -20.40 -38.53
N VAL A 27 -2.84 -21.36 -39.39
CA VAL A 27 -4.10 -22.11 -39.27
C VAL A 27 -3.80 -23.52 -38.74
N PRO A 28 -4.32 -23.92 -37.56
CA PRO A 28 -4.24 -25.31 -37.10
C PRO A 28 -5.17 -26.20 -37.94
N GLN A 29 -4.63 -27.19 -38.65
CA GLN A 29 -5.45 -28.26 -39.23
C GLN A 29 -5.70 -29.35 -38.18
N GLY A 30 -6.97 -29.69 -37.92
CA GLY A 30 -7.29 -30.85 -37.07
C GLY A 30 -8.59 -30.83 -36.26
N LEU A 31 -9.66 -30.16 -36.69
CA LEU A 31 -11.00 -30.30 -36.08
C LEU A 31 -12.10 -30.33 -37.16
N GLU A 32 -12.44 -31.51 -37.65
CA GLU A 32 -13.71 -31.75 -38.34
C GLU A 32 -14.61 -32.65 -37.47
N TYR A 33 -15.91 -32.36 -37.47
CA TYR A 33 -16.98 -33.09 -36.76
C TYR A 33 -17.06 -33.00 -35.22
N SER A 34 -17.47 -31.84 -34.72
CA SER A 34 -18.79 -31.73 -34.06
C SER A 34 -19.25 -30.27 -34.03
N GLY A 35 -20.56 -30.04 -34.21
CA GLY A 35 -21.08 -28.69 -34.50
C GLY A 35 -21.33 -27.83 -33.25
N SER A 36 -20.54 -26.78 -33.09
CA SER A 36 -20.92 -25.57 -32.35
C SER A 36 -20.26 -24.34 -32.99
N ASN A 37 -21.04 -23.29 -33.24
CA ASN A 37 -20.48 -22.00 -33.66
C ASN A 37 -19.83 -21.34 -32.43
N ILE A 38 -18.50 -21.33 -32.39
CA ILE A 38 -17.73 -20.47 -31.47
C ILE A 38 -16.66 -19.77 -32.29
N ASP A 39 -16.94 -18.53 -32.66
CA ASP A 39 -15.99 -17.63 -33.31
C ASP A 39 -15.12 -16.95 -32.24
N HIS A 40 -14.26 -17.74 -31.60
CA HIS A 40 -13.22 -17.27 -30.70
C HIS A 40 -11.85 -17.77 -31.16
N SER A 41 -11.19 -16.94 -31.98
CA SER A 41 -9.74 -17.02 -32.18
C SER A 41 -9.03 -16.58 -30.89
N LEU A 42 -8.73 -17.55 -30.01
CA LEU A 42 -7.87 -17.33 -28.84
C LEU A 42 -6.53 -16.73 -29.29
N ASN A 43 -6.17 -15.59 -28.72
CA ASN A 43 -4.93 -14.90 -29.06
C ASN A 43 -3.72 -15.64 -28.46
N VAL A 44 -2.57 -15.57 -29.13
CA VAL A 44 -1.30 -16.14 -28.66
C VAL A 44 -0.87 -15.50 -27.32
N GLU A 45 -1.35 -14.29 -27.02
CA GLU A 45 -1.17 -13.68 -25.69
C GLU A 45 -2.03 -14.34 -24.60
N GLU A 46 -3.29 -14.70 -24.86
CA GLU A 46 -4.15 -15.38 -23.87
C GLU A 46 -3.60 -16.77 -23.49
N LEU A 47 -3.04 -17.50 -24.47
CA LEU A 47 -2.32 -18.76 -24.22
C LEU A 47 -1.03 -18.54 -23.42
N LYS A 48 -0.33 -17.41 -23.60
CA LYS A 48 0.82 -17.01 -22.77
C LYS A 48 0.42 -16.52 -21.38
N PHE A 49 -0.80 -16.03 -21.17
CA PHE A 49 -1.34 -15.78 -19.83
C PHE A 49 -1.74 -17.08 -19.13
N GLY A 50 -2.36 -18.06 -19.80
CA GLY A 50 -2.76 -19.31 -19.15
C GLY A 50 -1.59 -20.23 -18.72
N LEU A 51 -0.58 -20.41 -19.58
CA LEU A 51 0.45 -21.44 -19.38
C LEU A 51 1.42 -21.22 -18.19
N PRO A 52 1.79 -19.99 -17.79
CA PRO A 52 2.55 -19.76 -16.55
C PRO A 52 1.71 -20.01 -15.29
N PHE A 53 0.42 -19.64 -15.32
CA PHE A 53 -0.47 -19.73 -14.16
C PHE A 53 -0.71 -21.19 -13.75
N PHE A 54 -0.96 -22.09 -14.72
CA PHE A 54 -1.10 -23.54 -14.44
C PHE A 54 0.17 -24.20 -13.91
N ARG A 55 1.35 -23.58 -14.03
CA ARG A 55 2.63 -24.11 -13.54
C ARG A 55 3.02 -23.60 -12.15
N GLN A 56 2.37 -22.55 -11.66
CA GLN A 56 2.69 -21.96 -10.35
C GLN A 56 2.05 -22.76 -9.20
N SER A 57 0.78 -23.17 -9.32
CA SER A 57 0.06 -23.88 -8.26
C SER A 57 0.75 -25.18 -7.80
N GLU A 58 1.31 -25.97 -8.72
CA GLU A 58 2.01 -27.23 -8.38
C GLU A 58 3.34 -27.06 -7.62
N GLN A 59 3.87 -25.84 -7.43
CA GLN A 59 5.20 -25.62 -6.82
C GLN A 59 5.24 -24.68 -5.59
N LEU A 60 4.13 -24.09 -5.17
CA LEU A 60 4.14 -23.03 -4.15
C LEU A 60 4.11 -23.50 -2.69
N GLU A 61 3.44 -24.62 -2.36
CA GLU A 61 3.37 -25.12 -0.98
C GLU A 61 4.69 -25.79 -0.52
N ARG A 62 5.56 -25.03 0.15
CA ARG A 62 6.60 -25.61 1.01
C ARG A 62 6.09 -25.67 2.46
N ARG A 63 5.49 -26.80 2.82
CA ARG A 63 4.97 -27.07 4.17
C ARG A 63 6.11 -27.22 5.18
N ASP A 64 5.96 -26.62 6.35
CA ASP A 64 6.72 -26.96 7.56
C ASP A 64 6.08 -28.21 8.17
N ASP A 65 6.81 -29.33 8.22
CA ASP A 65 6.35 -30.61 8.80
C ASP A 65 6.15 -30.54 10.33
N THR A 66 6.46 -29.40 10.97
CA THR A 66 6.28 -29.18 12.40
C THR A 66 4.78 -29.11 12.77
N PRO A 67 4.31 -29.93 13.75
CA PRO A 67 2.90 -29.95 14.18
C PRO A 67 2.31 -28.57 14.47
N ALA A 68 1.03 -28.37 14.16
CA ALA A 68 0.33 -27.12 14.46
C ALA A 68 0.28 -26.83 15.97
N GLU A 69 0.44 -25.56 16.35
CA GLU A 69 0.18 -25.13 17.74
C GLU A 69 -1.34 -25.14 17.98
N GLU A 70 -1.79 -25.69 19.11
CA GLU A 70 -3.21 -25.75 19.48
C GLU A 70 -3.52 -24.83 20.68
N LEU A 71 -4.63 -24.08 20.59
CA LEU A 71 -5.28 -23.40 21.70
C LEU A 71 -6.67 -23.99 21.95
N LYS A 72 -6.89 -24.51 23.16
CA LYS A 72 -8.22 -24.92 23.65
C LYS A 72 -8.91 -23.71 24.27
N VAL A 73 -9.66 -22.96 23.46
CA VAL A 73 -10.11 -21.60 23.74
C VAL A 73 -11.02 -21.54 24.98
N ASP A 74 -12.08 -22.32 25.00
CA ASP A 74 -13.10 -22.33 26.06
C ASP A 74 -12.61 -22.92 27.40
N LEU A 75 -11.48 -23.62 27.39
CA LEU A 75 -10.79 -24.13 28.58
C LEU A 75 -9.53 -23.33 28.95
N SER A 76 -9.15 -22.31 28.17
CA SER A 76 -7.93 -21.53 28.40
C SER A 76 -8.15 -20.42 29.42
N THR A 77 -7.17 -20.20 30.30
CA THR A 77 -7.07 -18.96 31.09
C THR A 77 -6.35 -17.89 30.29
N LYS A 78 -6.37 -16.63 30.79
CA LYS A 78 -5.60 -15.54 30.19
C LYS A 78 -4.09 -15.84 30.13
N GLU A 79 -3.55 -16.56 31.11
CA GLU A 79 -2.15 -17.01 31.13
C GLU A 79 -1.89 -18.07 30.05
N VAL A 80 -2.83 -18.98 29.80
CA VAL A 80 -2.72 -19.98 28.72
C VAL A 80 -2.73 -19.29 27.35
N TYR A 81 -3.63 -18.32 27.14
CA TYR A 81 -3.69 -17.51 25.93
C TYR A 81 -2.39 -16.71 25.72
N LYS A 82 -1.91 -15.96 26.73
CA LYS A 82 -0.65 -15.23 26.64
C LYS A 82 0.52 -16.14 26.31
N ASN A 83 0.66 -17.27 27.02
CA ASN A 83 1.73 -18.24 26.77
C ASN A 83 1.65 -18.89 25.38
N PHE A 84 0.45 -19.04 24.80
CA PHE A 84 0.25 -19.52 23.44
C PHE A 84 0.77 -18.50 22.41
N ILE A 85 0.37 -17.22 22.53
CA ILE A 85 0.89 -16.14 21.66
C ILE A 85 2.42 -16.07 21.75
N GLU A 86 3.00 -16.07 22.96
CA GLU A 86 4.46 -16.01 23.14
C GLU A 86 5.21 -17.22 22.57
N ARG A 87 4.60 -18.42 22.54
CA ARG A 87 5.20 -19.58 21.86
C ARG A 87 5.27 -19.36 20.35
N ILE A 88 4.19 -18.87 19.75
CA ILE A 88 4.15 -18.61 18.30
C ILE A 88 5.19 -17.56 17.92
N ARG A 89 5.33 -16.46 18.68
CA ARG A 89 6.37 -15.44 18.45
C ARG A 89 7.79 -16.01 18.37
N ARG A 90 8.10 -17.00 19.21
CA ARG A 90 9.40 -17.71 19.19
C ARG A 90 9.52 -18.70 18.03
N ARG A 91 8.42 -19.36 17.64
CA ARG A 91 8.39 -20.32 16.52
C ARG A 91 8.62 -19.64 15.16
N VAL A 92 8.01 -18.47 14.94
CA VAL A 92 8.04 -17.75 13.64
C VAL A 92 9.30 -16.93 13.42
N GLN A 93 10.23 -16.90 14.39
CA GLN A 93 11.45 -16.12 14.32
C GLN A 93 12.43 -16.70 13.27
N ASP A 94 13.01 -15.85 12.42
CA ASP A 94 14.14 -16.24 11.57
C ASP A 94 15.36 -16.58 12.44
N SER A 95 16.05 -17.67 12.13
CA SER A 95 16.95 -18.34 13.08
C SER A 95 18.12 -17.44 13.48
N GLY A 96 18.16 -17.04 14.76
CA GLY A 96 19.17 -16.15 15.31
C GLY A 96 19.00 -14.67 14.97
N VAL A 97 17.93 -14.27 14.26
CA VAL A 97 17.66 -12.87 13.89
C VAL A 97 16.75 -12.22 14.93
N SER A 98 17.21 -11.12 15.53
CA SER A 98 16.41 -10.29 16.43
C SER A 98 16.77 -8.81 16.26
N SER A 99 15.84 -7.94 16.64
CA SER A 99 16.03 -6.47 16.69
C SER A 99 15.62 -6.02 18.09
N HIS A 100 16.48 -5.29 18.79
CA HIS A 100 16.19 -4.80 20.15
C HIS A 100 15.66 -5.87 21.14
N GLY A 101 16.11 -7.13 20.99
CA GLY A 101 15.65 -8.27 21.80
C GLY A 101 14.28 -8.86 21.39
N ARG A 102 13.66 -8.37 20.32
CA ARG A 102 12.40 -8.88 19.76
C ARG A 102 12.63 -9.80 18.55
N PRO A 103 11.83 -10.86 18.36
CA PRO A 103 11.87 -11.71 17.17
C PRO A 103 11.66 -10.93 15.87
N VAL A 104 12.37 -11.31 14.82
CA VAL A 104 12.19 -10.80 13.45
C VAL A 104 11.79 -11.96 12.54
N LEU A 105 10.79 -11.77 11.68
CA LEU A 105 10.35 -12.77 10.71
C LEU A 105 11.40 -13.05 9.62
N PRO A 106 11.33 -14.21 8.93
CA PRO A 106 12.02 -14.41 7.66
C PRO A 106 11.59 -13.34 6.64
N PRO A 107 12.38 -13.08 5.58
CA PRO A 107 12.08 -12.02 4.64
C PRO A 107 10.84 -12.38 3.81
N GLN A 108 9.91 -11.43 3.69
CA GLN A 108 8.67 -11.59 2.94
C GLN A 108 8.95 -11.98 1.47
N ARG A 109 8.10 -12.85 0.91
CA ARG A 109 8.17 -13.26 -0.51
C ARG A 109 6.85 -13.03 -1.22
N MET A 110 6.93 -12.71 -2.51
CA MET A 110 5.77 -12.59 -3.40
C MET A 110 6.07 -13.34 -4.71
N PRO A 111 5.33 -14.42 -5.05
CA PRO A 111 4.25 -15.04 -4.29
C PRO A 111 4.71 -15.66 -2.95
N PRO A 112 3.79 -15.91 -1.99
CA PRO A 112 4.11 -16.63 -0.76
C PRO A 112 4.61 -18.05 -1.03
N THR A 113 5.51 -18.54 -0.17
CA THR A 113 6.13 -19.88 -0.32
C THR A 113 6.28 -20.65 1.01
N SER A 114 5.74 -20.14 2.12
CA SER A 114 5.83 -20.80 3.43
C SER A 114 4.69 -20.37 4.36
N TRP A 115 4.09 -21.36 5.01
CA TRP A 115 3.01 -21.20 5.97
C TRP A 115 3.24 -22.10 7.19
N PHE A 116 2.58 -21.75 8.29
CA PHE A 116 2.37 -22.61 9.44
C PHE A 116 0.88 -22.65 9.79
N ASP A 117 0.45 -23.76 10.37
CA ASP A 117 -0.94 -23.92 10.81
C ASP A 117 -1.08 -23.68 12.32
N ILE A 118 -2.21 -23.08 12.72
CA ILE A 118 -2.70 -23.01 14.11
C ILE A 118 -4.04 -23.76 14.18
N VAL A 119 -4.27 -24.50 15.27
CA VAL A 119 -5.59 -25.08 15.59
C VAL A 119 -6.22 -24.32 16.76
N LEU A 120 -7.42 -23.81 16.56
CA LEU A 120 -8.27 -23.29 17.63
C LEU A 120 -9.39 -24.29 17.90
N ARG A 121 -9.49 -24.76 19.15
CA ARG A 121 -10.40 -25.82 19.56
C ARG A 121 -11.33 -25.34 20.69
N THR A 122 -12.60 -25.72 20.60
CA THR A 122 -13.58 -25.67 21.70
C THR A 122 -13.95 -27.10 22.09
N GLN A 123 -14.80 -27.28 23.10
CA GLN A 123 -15.35 -28.59 23.47
C GLN A 123 -16.16 -29.26 22.34
N SER A 124 -16.70 -28.49 21.38
CA SER A 124 -17.62 -29.00 20.35
C SER A 124 -17.09 -28.90 18.93
N GLN A 125 -16.16 -28.00 18.64
CA GLN A 125 -15.68 -27.69 17.28
C GLN A 125 -14.17 -27.39 17.29
N ALA A 126 -13.54 -27.44 16.12
CA ALA A 126 -12.20 -26.90 15.94
C ALA A 126 -12.02 -26.35 14.53
N VAL A 127 -11.23 -25.29 14.41
CA VAL A 127 -10.81 -24.74 13.12
C VAL A 127 -9.29 -24.71 13.03
N ARG A 128 -8.80 -24.96 11.82
CA ARG A 128 -7.40 -24.82 11.46
C ARG A 128 -7.24 -23.55 10.64
N LEU A 129 -6.31 -22.73 11.07
CA LEU A 129 -5.92 -21.47 10.44
C LEU A 129 -4.60 -21.70 9.69
N ARG A 130 -4.50 -21.24 8.45
CA ARG A 130 -3.26 -21.25 7.68
C ARG A 130 -2.69 -19.84 7.59
N ILE A 131 -1.54 -19.64 8.22
CA ILE A 131 -0.93 -18.32 8.39
C ILE A 131 0.44 -18.32 7.72
N ARG A 132 0.73 -17.28 6.94
CA ARG A 132 2.03 -17.06 6.29
C ARG A 132 3.15 -16.92 7.32
N SER A 133 4.23 -17.66 7.11
CA SER A 133 5.41 -17.66 8.01
C SER A 133 6.24 -16.37 7.92
N ASP A 134 6.07 -15.58 6.86
CA ASP A 134 6.92 -14.43 6.52
C ASP A 134 6.28 -13.06 6.82
N ASN A 135 4.96 -12.99 6.96
CA ASN A 135 4.24 -11.78 7.35
C ASN A 135 3.05 -11.98 8.31
N LEU A 136 2.83 -13.20 8.84
CA LEU A 136 1.75 -13.50 9.78
C LEU A 136 0.34 -13.16 9.25
N TYR A 137 0.13 -13.26 7.94
CA TYR A 137 -1.18 -13.05 7.31
C TYR A 137 -1.94 -14.37 7.29
N LEU A 138 -3.20 -14.34 7.73
CA LEU A 138 -4.11 -15.46 7.58
C LEU A 138 -4.54 -15.50 6.11
N ASP A 139 -4.18 -16.56 5.39
CA ASP A 139 -4.58 -16.73 3.98
C ASP A 139 -5.88 -17.56 3.86
N GLY A 140 -6.13 -18.45 4.82
CA GLY A 140 -7.35 -19.25 4.84
C GLY A 140 -7.55 -20.07 6.11
N TYR A 141 -8.69 -20.77 6.17
CA TYR A 141 -9.06 -21.65 7.28
C TYR A 141 -9.86 -22.87 6.81
N ARG A 142 -9.97 -23.89 7.66
CA ARG A 142 -10.93 -25.00 7.52
C ARG A 142 -11.48 -25.44 8.87
N ALA A 143 -12.60 -26.17 8.89
CA ALA A 143 -12.94 -26.99 10.04
C ALA A 143 -11.90 -28.14 10.16
N GLU A 144 -11.48 -28.49 11.37
CA GLU A 144 -10.39 -29.46 11.60
C GLU A 144 -10.75 -30.90 11.15
N ASP A 145 -12.04 -31.21 11.09
CA ASP A 145 -12.63 -32.48 10.63
C ASP A 145 -13.10 -32.48 9.17
N SER A 146 -12.86 -31.39 8.43
CA SER A 146 -13.19 -31.23 7.01
C SER A 146 -11.94 -31.03 6.17
N ASP A 147 -11.91 -31.55 4.94
CA ASP A 147 -10.83 -31.27 3.99
C ASP A 147 -11.05 -30.00 3.15
N GLN A 148 -12.22 -29.36 3.23
CA GLN A 148 -12.50 -28.12 2.52
C GLN A 148 -11.82 -26.92 3.19
N TRP A 149 -10.80 -26.38 2.52
CA TRP A 149 -10.25 -25.07 2.84
C TRP A 149 -11.10 -23.94 2.27
N PHE A 150 -11.18 -22.84 3.00
CA PHE A 150 -11.65 -21.55 2.54
C PHE A 150 -10.50 -20.55 2.55
N GLU A 151 -10.27 -19.84 1.44
CA GLU A 151 -9.21 -18.83 1.31
C GLU A 151 -9.79 -17.43 1.08
N PHE A 152 -9.05 -16.40 1.46
CA PHE A 152 -9.41 -15.02 1.15
C PHE A 152 -9.29 -14.73 -0.35
N GLY A 153 -10.16 -13.85 -0.85
CA GLY A 153 -10.18 -13.42 -2.25
C GLY A 153 -11.53 -13.68 -2.93
N VAL A 154 -11.59 -13.34 -4.22
CA VAL A 154 -12.76 -13.43 -5.09
C VAL A 154 -12.49 -14.38 -6.24
N ALA A 155 -13.39 -15.35 -6.44
CA ALA A 155 -13.25 -16.35 -7.50
C ALA A 155 -13.16 -15.72 -8.90
N ASN A 156 -12.23 -16.22 -9.71
CA ASN A 156 -11.86 -15.70 -11.04
C ASN A 156 -11.22 -14.29 -11.06
N VAL A 157 -10.89 -13.73 -9.90
CA VAL A 157 -10.17 -12.45 -9.77
C VAL A 157 -8.83 -12.66 -9.09
N ASP A 158 -8.84 -13.29 -7.91
CA ASP A 158 -7.64 -13.57 -7.13
C ASP A 158 -7.06 -14.97 -7.43
N PRO A 159 -5.73 -15.14 -7.38
CA PRO A 159 -5.07 -16.43 -7.55
C PRO A 159 -5.23 -17.29 -6.30
N GLN A 160 -5.48 -18.60 -6.49
CA GLN A 160 -5.55 -19.54 -5.38
C GLN A 160 -4.17 -19.74 -4.74
N LEU A 161 -4.09 -19.54 -3.42
CA LEU A 161 -2.89 -19.77 -2.62
C LEU A 161 -2.94 -21.14 -1.92
N ILE A 162 -4.15 -21.64 -1.65
CA ILE A 162 -4.38 -22.94 -1.03
C ILE A 162 -5.03 -23.87 -2.06
N ASP A 163 -4.32 -24.93 -2.43
CA ASP A 163 -4.79 -25.92 -3.41
C ASP A 163 -6.14 -26.55 -3.02
N GLY A 164 -7.05 -26.66 -3.99
CA GLY A 164 -8.41 -27.16 -3.80
C GLY A 164 -9.33 -26.34 -2.88
N SER A 165 -8.93 -25.14 -2.45
CA SER A 165 -9.74 -24.32 -1.56
C SER A 165 -10.86 -23.56 -2.26
N THR A 166 -11.78 -22.98 -1.49
CA THR A 166 -12.89 -22.15 -1.96
C THR A 166 -12.70 -20.70 -1.52
N HIS A 167 -12.64 -19.78 -2.48
CA HIS A 167 -12.63 -18.34 -2.20
C HIS A 167 -13.84 -17.89 -1.36
N LEU A 168 -13.59 -17.09 -0.33
CA LEU A 168 -14.60 -16.51 0.57
C LEU A 168 -15.49 -15.44 -0.10
N GLY A 169 -15.07 -14.92 -1.26
CA GLY A 169 -15.73 -13.80 -1.94
C GLY A 169 -15.46 -12.46 -1.25
N PHE A 170 -14.37 -12.34 -0.50
CA PHE A 170 -13.85 -11.13 0.13
C PHE A 170 -12.39 -11.35 0.52
N ASP A 171 -11.55 -10.31 0.41
CA ASP A 171 -10.14 -10.37 0.80
C ASP A 171 -9.93 -10.19 2.32
N GLY A 172 -8.73 -10.54 2.80
CA GLY A 172 -8.35 -10.49 4.22
C GLY A 172 -7.99 -9.11 4.76
N GLY A 173 -8.07 -8.06 3.94
CA GLY A 173 -7.86 -6.68 4.37
C GLY A 173 -9.02 -6.18 5.22
N TYR A 174 -8.71 -5.38 6.26
CA TYR A 174 -9.71 -4.88 7.19
C TYR A 174 -10.83 -4.06 6.56
N ASN A 175 -10.59 -3.42 5.41
CA ASN A 175 -11.65 -2.71 4.68
C ASN A 175 -12.73 -3.68 4.16
N SER A 176 -12.32 -4.64 3.33
CA SER A 176 -13.15 -5.74 2.82
C SER A 176 -13.86 -6.53 3.94
N LEU A 177 -13.12 -6.87 5.00
CA LEU A 177 -13.65 -7.59 6.16
C LEU A 177 -14.74 -6.81 6.91
N GLN A 178 -14.50 -5.53 7.25
CA GLN A 178 -15.46 -4.72 8.00
C GLN A 178 -16.73 -4.43 7.19
N THR A 179 -16.57 -4.17 5.88
CA THR A 179 -17.69 -4.01 4.94
C THR A 179 -18.51 -5.29 4.84
N THR A 180 -17.87 -6.44 4.65
CA THR A 180 -18.57 -7.74 4.55
C THR A 180 -19.22 -8.17 5.86
N ALA A 181 -18.57 -7.92 7.01
CA ALA A 181 -19.13 -8.14 8.33
C ALA A 181 -20.28 -7.16 8.67
N ALA A 182 -20.29 -6.00 7.98
CA ALA A 182 -21.01 -4.78 8.35
C ALA A 182 -20.95 -4.55 9.88
N ARG A 183 -19.71 -4.38 10.34
CA ARG A 183 -19.24 -4.07 11.72
C ARG A 183 -17.79 -3.60 11.64
N ARG A 184 -17.42 -2.56 12.40
CA ARG A 184 -16.04 -2.06 12.51
C ARG A 184 -15.20 -2.86 13.52
N ARG A 185 -13.87 -2.79 13.41
CA ARG A 185 -12.94 -3.36 14.40
C ARG A 185 -13.21 -2.83 15.81
N SER A 186 -13.31 -1.51 15.96
CA SER A 186 -13.63 -0.84 17.23
C SER A 186 -15.01 -1.17 17.82
N GLU A 187 -15.91 -1.76 17.02
CA GLU A 187 -17.23 -2.26 17.46
C GLU A 187 -17.20 -3.77 17.77
N THR A 188 -16.05 -4.43 17.63
CA THR A 188 -15.88 -5.88 17.78
C THR A 188 -15.23 -6.19 19.11
N ALA A 189 -16.01 -6.71 20.06
CA ALA A 189 -15.48 -7.20 21.33
C ALA A 189 -14.57 -8.42 21.12
N LEU A 190 -13.44 -8.44 21.83
CA LEU A 190 -12.39 -9.45 21.80
C LEU A 190 -12.25 -10.06 23.21
N GLY A 191 -12.30 -11.38 23.32
CA GLY A 191 -12.27 -12.10 24.59
C GLY A 191 -12.51 -13.60 24.37
N GLN A 192 -12.41 -14.37 25.45
CA GLN A 192 -12.53 -15.84 25.41
C GLN A 192 -13.86 -16.30 24.81
N GLN A 193 -14.97 -15.69 25.23
CA GLN A 193 -16.31 -16.04 24.73
C GLN A 193 -16.44 -15.70 23.24
N GLN A 194 -15.94 -14.55 22.82
CA GLN A 194 -16.01 -14.07 21.43
C GLN A 194 -15.16 -14.95 20.51
N LEU A 195 -13.95 -15.36 20.94
CA LEU A 195 -13.12 -16.31 20.19
C LEU A 195 -13.77 -17.72 20.15
N THR A 196 -14.38 -18.17 21.25
CA THR A 196 -15.14 -19.43 21.29
C THR A 196 -16.30 -19.41 20.30
N THR A 197 -17.07 -18.32 20.24
CA THR A 197 -18.14 -18.13 19.25
C THR A 197 -17.59 -18.12 17.83
N ALA A 198 -16.49 -17.39 17.58
CA ALA A 198 -15.88 -17.31 16.25
C ALA A 198 -15.41 -18.69 15.73
N VAL A 199 -14.78 -19.51 16.58
CA VAL A 199 -14.37 -20.89 16.22
C VAL A 199 -15.59 -21.76 15.87
N ASN A 200 -16.62 -21.74 16.71
CA ASN A 200 -17.83 -22.53 16.48
C ASN A 200 -18.58 -22.11 15.20
N GLN A 201 -18.62 -20.80 14.92
CA GLN A 201 -19.21 -20.26 13.69
C GLN A 201 -18.40 -20.65 12.46
N LEU A 202 -17.08 -20.42 12.46
CA LEU A 202 -16.23 -20.72 11.30
C LEU A 202 -16.26 -22.21 10.91
N ALA A 203 -16.33 -23.11 11.90
CA ALA A 203 -16.39 -24.55 11.63
C ALA A 203 -17.68 -25.01 10.93
N THR A 204 -18.79 -24.26 11.06
CA THR A 204 -20.14 -24.75 10.68
C THR A 204 -20.91 -23.83 9.73
N THR A 205 -20.63 -22.53 9.69
CA THR A 205 -21.47 -21.56 8.99
C THR A 205 -21.17 -21.45 7.50
N ALA A 206 -22.23 -21.35 6.70
CA ALA A 206 -22.18 -20.97 5.29
C ALA A 206 -22.40 -19.46 5.07
N ASP A 207 -22.79 -18.70 6.11
CA ASP A 207 -23.11 -17.29 5.96
C ASP A 207 -21.84 -16.43 5.81
N ARG A 208 -21.76 -15.68 4.69
CA ARG A 208 -20.60 -14.83 4.32
C ARG A 208 -20.32 -13.74 5.37
N ARG A 209 -21.36 -13.16 5.98
CA ARG A 209 -21.24 -12.08 6.97
C ARG A 209 -20.77 -12.61 8.32
N GLU A 210 -21.28 -13.77 8.76
CA GLU A 210 -20.82 -14.43 9.99
C GLU A 210 -19.39 -14.99 9.88
N ARG A 211 -18.98 -15.45 8.69
CA ARG A 211 -17.56 -15.75 8.42
C ARG A 211 -16.69 -14.51 8.58
N ALA A 212 -17.02 -13.39 7.93
CA ALA A 212 -16.27 -12.14 8.04
C ALA A 212 -16.20 -11.63 9.49
N ARG A 213 -17.32 -11.66 10.24
CA ARG A 213 -17.38 -11.31 11.68
C ARG A 213 -16.47 -12.18 12.54
N SER A 214 -16.46 -13.49 12.28
CA SER A 214 -15.65 -14.45 13.04
C SER A 214 -14.16 -14.33 12.70
N LEU A 215 -13.83 -14.07 11.42
CA LEU A 215 -12.46 -13.81 10.97
C LEU A 215 -11.92 -12.49 11.56
N LEU A 216 -12.74 -11.44 11.68
CA LEU A 216 -12.34 -10.20 12.38
C LEU A 216 -11.90 -10.48 13.83
N VAL A 217 -12.60 -11.34 14.57
CA VAL A 217 -12.21 -11.74 15.93
C VAL A 217 -10.92 -12.55 15.91
N VAL A 218 -10.82 -13.56 15.04
CA VAL A 218 -9.65 -14.46 14.94
C VAL A 218 -8.38 -13.70 14.53
N ILE A 219 -8.45 -12.79 13.54
CA ILE A 219 -7.27 -12.05 13.08
C ILE A 219 -6.75 -11.13 14.20
N GLN A 220 -7.63 -10.40 14.89
CA GLN A 220 -7.22 -9.53 16.01
C GLN A 220 -6.68 -10.33 17.20
N MET A 221 -7.34 -11.42 17.60
CA MET A 221 -6.93 -12.23 18.76
C MET A 221 -5.78 -13.20 18.49
N ILE A 222 -5.42 -13.47 17.24
CA ILE A 222 -4.31 -14.36 16.89
C ILE A 222 -3.21 -13.57 16.16
N CYS A 223 -3.49 -13.06 14.95
CA CYS A 223 -2.46 -12.45 14.11
C CYS A 223 -1.94 -11.14 14.70
N GLU A 224 -2.81 -10.20 15.05
CA GLU A 224 -2.40 -8.91 15.64
C GLU A 224 -1.80 -9.09 17.04
N ALA A 225 -2.35 -10.03 17.83
CA ALA A 225 -1.76 -10.44 19.11
C ALA A 225 -0.35 -11.02 18.96
N ILE A 226 -0.03 -11.79 17.92
CA ILE A 226 1.36 -12.22 17.66
C ILE A 226 2.22 -11.01 17.31
N ARG A 227 1.75 -10.12 16.42
CA ARG A 227 2.49 -8.94 15.94
C ARG A 227 2.81 -7.93 17.04
N PHE A 228 1.91 -7.71 18.01
CA PHE A 228 2.05 -6.69 19.04
C PHE A 228 1.90 -7.22 20.48
N THR A 229 2.90 -6.92 21.31
CA THR A 229 2.85 -7.09 22.77
C THR A 229 1.67 -6.31 23.36
N HIS A 230 1.48 -5.04 22.96
CA HIS A 230 0.40 -4.20 23.48
C HIS A 230 -1.00 -4.80 23.26
N ILE A 231 -1.28 -5.27 22.03
CA ILE A 231 -2.55 -5.93 21.68
C ILE A 231 -2.71 -7.21 22.51
N SER A 232 -1.68 -8.07 22.58
CA SER A 232 -1.76 -9.31 23.34
C SER A 232 -1.98 -9.07 24.84
N ASP A 233 -1.39 -8.04 25.44
CA ASP A 233 -1.55 -7.70 26.85
C ASP A 233 -2.90 -7.07 27.15
N THR A 234 -3.39 -6.17 26.28
CA THR A 234 -4.74 -5.60 26.40
C THR A 234 -5.82 -6.69 26.32
N ILE A 235 -5.69 -7.65 25.40
CA ILE A 235 -6.61 -8.80 25.33
C ILE A 235 -6.43 -9.72 26.55
N THR A 236 -5.20 -10.01 26.98
CA THR A 236 -4.92 -10.88 28.14
C THR A 236 -5.52 -10.32 29.43
N ASN A 237 -5.36 -9.01 29.67
CA ASN A 237 -5.86 -8.37 30.89
C ASN A 237 -7.39 -8.41 30.99
N ASN A 238 -8.08 -8.38 29.85
CA ASN A 238 -9.54 -8.39 29.76
C ASN A 238 -10.11 -9.72 29.23
N TYR A 239 -9.33 -10.81 29.22
CA TYR A 239 -9.65 -12.02 28.43
C TYR A 239 -11.01 -12.64 28.75
N SER A 240 -11.44 -12.58 30.03
CA SER A 240 -12.72 -13.13 30.48
C SER A 240 -13.90 -12.16 30.34
N GLU A 241 -13.66 -10.84 30.43
CA GLU A 241 -14.70 -9.80 30.41
C GLU A 241 -14.98 -9.29 29.00
N GLY A 242 -13.96 -9.32 28.15
CA GLY A 242 -13.96 -8.76 26.79
C GLY A 242 -13.42 -7.33 26.74
N VAL A 243 -12.85 -6.94 25.60
CA VAL A 243 -12.39 -5.57 25.31
C VAL A 243 -12.67 -5.22 23.85
N THR A 244 -13.05 -3.98 23.57
CA THR A 244 -13.17 -3.43 22.21
C THR A 244 -11.90 -2.64 21.85
N PRO A 245 -11.34 -2.78 20.64
CA PRO A 245 -10.19 -1.98 20.17
C PRO A 245 -10.45 -0.48 20.28
N ASP A 246 -9.46 0.25 20.80
CA ASP A 246 -9.43 1.72 20.75
C ASP A 246 -8.68 2.22 19.49
N GLU A 247 -8.54 3.54 19.37
CA GLU A 247 -7.84 4.18 18.26
C GLU A 247 -6.37 3.76 18.17
N ARG A 248 -5.68 3.61 19.31
CA ARG A 248 -4.27 3.24 19.36
C ARG A 248 -4.06 1.77 18.98
N PHE A 249 -4.96 0.89 19.43
CA PHE A 249 -5.02 -0.51 19.05
C PHE A 249 -5.17 -0.62 17.53
N THR A 250 -6.14 0.07 16.94
CA THR A 250 -6.38 0.10 15.50
C THR A 250 -5.21 0.70 14.72
N ALA A 251 -4.57 1.76 15.24
CA ALA A 251 -3.38 2.37 14.63
C ALA A 251 -2.17 1.41 14.62
N LEU A 252 -1.97 0.62 15.67
CA LEU A 252 -0.91 -0.39 15.71
C LEU A 252 -1.13 -1.47 14.65
N GLU A 253 -2.34 -2.03 14.54
CA GLU A 253 -2.69 -3.02 13.50
C GLU A 253 -2.36 -2.54 12.09
N ASN A 254 -2.66 -1.28 11.78
CA ASN A 254 -2.34 -0.69 10.48
C ASN A 254 -0.82 -0.46 10.31
N GLY A 255 -0.12 0.00 11.37
CA GLY A 255 1.26 0.47 11.34
C GLY A 255 2.37 -0.55 11.61
N TRP A 256 2.06 -1.85 11.64
CA TRP A 256 3.04 -2.91 11.93
C TRP A 256 4.28 -2.88 11.03
N GLY A 257 4.08 -2.62 9.74
CA GLY A 257 5.14 -2.48 8.76
C GLY A 257 6.06 -1.30 9.03
N ASP A 258 5.49 -0.15 9.38
CA ASP A 258 6.21 1.09 9.67
C ASP A 258 7.04 0.98 10.94
N VAL A 259 6.48 0.44 12.04
CA VAL A 259 7.21 0.25 13.30
C VAL A 259 8.32 -0.78 13.15
N SER A 260 8.07 -1.89 12.45
CA SER A 260 9.08 -2.89 12.15
C SER A 260 10.24 -2.27 11.34
N THR A 261 9.92 -1.50 10.30
CA THR A 261 10.91 -0.79 9.49
C THR A 261 11.71 0.21 10.32
N ALA A 262 11.06 1.02 11.17
CA ALA A 262 11.73 2.02 11.99
C ALA A 262 12.75 1.42 12.97
N LEU A 263 12.43 0.28 13.60
CA LEU A 263 13.35 -0.46 14.48
C LEU A 263 14.50 -1.11 13.70
N LEU A 264 14.21 -1.77 12.57
CA LEU A 264 15.23 -2.40 11.71
C LEU A 264 16.16 -1.38 11.03
N ARG A 265 15.71 -0.13 10.85
CA ARG A 265 16.56 1.02 10.48
C ARG A 265 17.43 1.48 11.64
N HIS A 266 16.86 1.54 12.85
CA HIS A 266 17.58 1.95 14.05
C HIS A 266 18.77 1.02 14.38
N ASP A 267 18.64 -0.29 14.14
CA ASP A 267 19.78 -1.23 14.27
C ASP A 267 21.01 -0.85 13.40
N GLN A 268 20.81 -0.09 12.32
CA GLN A 268 21.88 0.39 11.43
C GLN A 268 22.50 1.72 11.88
N ASN A 269 21.82 2.45 12.77
CA ASN A 269 22.32 3.69 13.39
C ASN A 269 21.84 3.80 14.85
N PRO A 270 22.40 2.99 15.78
CA PRO A 270 21.85 2.86 17.14
C PRO A 270 22.04 4.07 18.06
N GLU A 271 22.82 5.07 17.62
CA GLU A 271 23.02 6.35 18.32
C GLU A 271 21.96 7.41 17.91
N GLY A 272 21.17 7.13 16.87
CA GLY A 272 20.13 8.02 16.36
C GLY A 272 18.83 7.99 17.16
N GLN A 273 17.89 8.87 16.79
CA GLN A 273 16.49 8.72 17.20
C GLN A 273 15.79 7.70 16.28
N ILE A 274 14.74 7.04 16.78
CA ILE A 274 13.87 6.22 15.93
C ILE A 274 13.24 7.07 14.82
N GLN A 275 13.38 6.61 13.57
CA GLN A 275 12.88 7.31 12.40
C GLN A 275 11.53 6.71 12.00
N LEU A 276 10.46 7.21 12.61
CA LEU A 276 9.08 6.91 12.28
C LEU A 276 8.40 8.23 11.83
N PRO A 277 7.80 8.31 10.64
CA PRO A 277 7.21 9.54 10.15
C PRO A 277 6.15 10.11 11.10
N ARG A 278 5.97 11.44 11.06
CA ARG A 278 4.98 12.17 11.86
C ARG A 278 3.96 12.85 10.94
N PRO A 279 2.68 12.93 11.34
CA PRO A 279 2.09 12.36 12.56
C PRO A 279 1.96 10.82 12.48
N ASN A 280 2.15 10.14 13.62
CA ASN A 280 1.80 8.72 13.77
C ASN A 280 0.73 8.55 14.86
N ALA A 281 -0.38 7.87 14.52
CA ALA A 281 -1.52 7.63 15.40
C ALA A 281 -1.22 6.56 16.48
N MET A 282 -0.14 5.79 16.32
CA MET A 282 0.31 4.79 17.31
C MET A 282 0.87 5.40 18.61
N GLY A 283 1.19 6.70 18.60
CA GLY A 283 1.77 7.41 19.75
C GLY A 283 3.20 7.00 20.07
N ILE A 284 3.95 6.49 19.09
CA ILE A 284 5.33 6.01 19.25
C ILE A 284 6.28 7.19 19.05
N ASN A 285 7.06 7.51 20.09
CA ASN A 285 7.96 8.66 20.10
C ASN A 285 9.43 8.29 20.34
N SER A 286 9.71 7.07 20.80
CA SER A 286 11.03 6.57 21.13
C SER A 286 11.22 5.10 20.75
N VAL A 287 12.49 4.64 20.72
CA VAL A 287 12.83 3.22 20.56
C VAL A 287 12.17 2.40 21.67
N THR A 288 12.16 2.90 22.91
CA THR A 288 11.52 2.25 24.06
C THR A 288 10.03 2.02 23.83
N ASP A 289 9.30 3.01 23.30
CA ASP A 289 7.87 2.86 23.00
C ASP A 289 7.65 1.77 21.94
N ALA A 290 8.41 1.81 20.85
CA ALA A 290 8.32 0.84 19.76
C ALA A 290 8.62 -0.59 20.24
N VAL A 291 9.69 -0.77 21.02
CA VAL A 291 10.08 -2.07 21.61
C VAL A 291 9.05 -2.54 22.63
N ALA A 292 8.40 -1.64 23.38
CA ALA A 292 7.36 -2.00 24.34
C ALA A 292 6.08 -2.51 23.64
N VAL A 293 5.64 -1.88 22.54
CA VAL A 293 4.40 -2.28 21.85
C VAL A 293 4.57 -3.48 20.93
N ILE A 294 5.72 -3.64 20.25
CA ILE A 294 5.90 -4.69 19.24
C ILE A 294 6.11 -6.07 19.87
N GLY A 295 5.60 -7.11 19.21
CA GLY A 295 5.75 -8.52 19.59
C GLY A 295 6.75 -9.24 18.68
N VAL A 296 6.58 -9.07 17.37
CA VAL A 296 7.44 -9.62 16.30
C VAL A 296 7.57 -8.58 15.19
N LEU A 297 8.75 -8.44 14.58
CA LEU A 297 9.00 -7.50 13.48
C LEU A 297 8.82 -8.15 12.11
N LEU A 298 8.15 -7.44 11.19
CA LEU A 298 8.11 -7.76 9.76
C LEU A 298 9.44 -7.42 9.08
N ARG A 299 9.88 -8.25 8.12
CA ARG A 299 11.06 -8.01 7.31
C ARG A 299 10.73 -7.99 5.81
N TYR A 300 10.77 -6.81 5.21
CA TYR A 300 10.58 -6.66 3.76
C TYR A 300 11.75 -7.26 2.97
N SER A 301 11.42 -7.94 1.87
CA SER A 301 12.38 -8.26 0.80
C SER A 301 12.21 -7.29 -0.36
N ILE A 302 13.28 -7.10 -1.13
CA ILE A 302 13.15 -6.67 -2.53
C ILE A 302 13.62 -7.86 -3.35
N ASP A 303 12.72 -8.44 -4.13
CA ASP A 303 13.05 -9.45 -5.12
C ASP A 303 13.76 -8.78 -6.32
N GLY A 304 15.02 -8.41 -6.09
CA GLY A 304 15.81 -7.52 -6.95
C GLY A 304 17.29 -7.92 -7.00
N GLY A 305 17.55 -9.06 -7.65
CA GLY A 305 18.86 -9.46 -8.15
C GLY A 305 19.91 -9.91 -7.12
N SER A 306 20.99 -10.49 -7.62
CA SER A 306 22.11 -10.99 -6.80
C SER A 306 22.91 -9.85 -6.15
N ARG A 307 22.47 -9.40 -4.97
CA ARG A 307 23.15 -8.34 -4.21
C ARG A 307 24.49 -8.79 -3.63
N PRO A 308 25.53 -7.93 -3.62
CA PRO A 308 26.83 -8.26 -3.06
C PRO A 308 26.77 -8.46 -1.53
N ARG A 309 27.61 -9.36 -1.01
CA ARG A 309 27.64 -9.87 0.38
C ARG A 309 27.58 -8.83 1.51
N ARG A 310 27.94 -7.56 1.27
CA ARG A 310 27.83 -6.47 2.26
C ARG A 310 26.39 -5.96 2.43
N GLN A 311 25.56 -5.95 1.38
CA GLN A 311 24.14 -5.61 1.52
C GLN A 311 23.34 -6.74 2.20
N ALA A 312 23.82 -7.99 2.11
CA ALA A 312 23.23 -9.14 2.81
C ALA A 312 23.40 -9.10 4.34
N GLN A 313 24.11 -8.10 4.90
CA GLN A 313 24.17 -7.84 6.34
C GLN A 313 23.09 -6.85 6.82
N ALA A 314 22.48 -6.08 5.92
CA ALA A 314 21.37 -5.20 6.27
C ALA A 314 20.08 -6.03 6.32
N LEU A 315 19.35 -5.94 7.44
CA LEU A 315 18.07 -6.65 7.61
C LEU A 315 16.97 -6.15 6.66
N ILE A 316 17.12 -4.94 6.12
CA ILE A 316 16.14 -4.27 5.26
C ILE A 316 16.84 -3.44 4.16
N PRO A 317 16.13 -3.09 3.07
CA PRO A 317 16.59 -2.14 2.07
C PRO A 317 16.85 -0.73 2.60
N SER A 318 17.55 0.08 1.80
CA SER A 318 17.76 1.50 2.07
C SER A 318 16.46 2.32 1.94
N GLY A 319 15.63 2.06 0.93
CA GLY A 319 14.28 2.63 0.79
C GLY A 319 13.21 1.77 1.46
N ARG A 320 11.94 2.16 1.30
CA ARG A 320 10.75 1.44 1.78
C ARG A 320 9.66 1.43 0.69
N PRO A 321 8.65 0.55 0.79
CA PRO A 321 7.47 0.65 -0.07
C PRO A 321 6.72 1.97 0.20
N LEU A 322 6.47 2.75 -0.84
CA LEU A 322 5.73 4.02 -0.79
C LEU A 322 4.73 4.09 -1.95
N ALA A 323 3.60 4.76 -1.73
CA ALA A 323 2.61 5.04 -2.76
C ALA A 323 2.51 6.54 -3.07
N GLU A 324 2.24 6.86 -4.33
CA GLU A 324 2.03 8.22 -4.82
C GLU A 324 0.79 8.26 -5.72
N ILE A 325 -0.12 9.21 -5.46
CA ILE A 325 -1.20 9.53 -6.40
C ILE A 325 -0.65 10.50 -7.43
N LEU A 326 -0.49 10.04 -8.67
CA LEU A 326 0.16 10.80 -9.74
C LEU A 326 -0.74 11.95 -10.20
N TRP A 327 -2.00 11.64 -10.49
CA TRP A 327 -3.03 12.59 -10.89
C TRP A 327 -4.44 12.02 -10.62
N LEU A 328 -5.41 12.93 -10.57
CA LEU A 328 -6.84 12.65 -10.62
C LEU A 328 -7.43 13.53 -11.73
N GLU A 329 -8.15 12.91 -12.66
CA GLU A 329 -8.82 13.53 -13.81
C GLU A 329 -10.33 13.35 -13.63
N ILE A 330 -11.13 14.38 -13.92
CA ILE A 330 -12.59 14.34 -13.81
C ILE A 330 -13.18 14.17 -15.21
N ASP A 331 -13.91 13.07 -15.45
CA ASP A 331 -14.40 12.71 -16.79
C ASP A 331 -15.83 13.21 -17.05
N ASN A 332 -16.63 13.35 -16.00
CA ASN A 332 -18.00 13.86 -16.08
C ASN A 332 -18.41 14.49 -14.74
N ILE A 333 -18.94 15.71 -14.81
CA ILE A 333 -19.57 16.46 -13.72
C ILE A 333 -21.02 16.64 -14.15
N ASP A 334 -21.89 15.64 -13.96
CA ASP A 334 -23.35 15.61 -14.25
C ASP A 334 -23.90 16.13 -15.62
N LYS A 335 -23.00 16.53 -16.54
CA LYS A 335 -23.14 17.27 -17.83
C LYS A 335 -22.95 18.80 -17.75
N GLU A 336 -22.44 19.32 -16.64
CA GLU A 336 -21.89 20.67 -16.51
C GLU A 336 -20.48 20.77 -17.12
N ASP A 337 -20.13 21.97 -17.62
CA ASP A 337 -18.82 22.32 -18.18
C ASP A 337 -18.65 23.86 -18.17
N PRO A 338 -17.85 24.44 -17.26
CA PRO A 338 -17.21 23.81 -16.10
C PRO A 338 -18.18 23.65 -14.91
N GLY A 339 -17.88 22.73 -13.99
CA GLY A 339 -18.52 22.64 -12.67
C GLY A 339 -17.72 23.33 -11.57
N ASP A 340 -18.32 23.49 -10.38
CA ASP A 340 -17.74 24.11 -9.17
C ASP A 340 -17.37 23.05 -8.10
N LEU A 341 -16.26 22.34 -8.30
CA LEU A 341 -15.88 21.17 -7.50
C LEU A 341 -15.34 21.54 -6.10
N TYR A 342 -15.84 20.85 -5.07
CA TYR A 342 -15.31 20.91 -3.70
C TYR A 342 -15.32 19.54 -3.03
N GLY A 343 -14.83 19.47 -1.78
CA GLY A 343 -14.86 18.26 -0.96
C GLY A 343 -13.48 17.80 -0.50
N THR A 344 -13.31 16.50 -0.32
CA THR A 344 -12.09 15.91 0.26
C THR A 344 -11.61 14.67 -0.48
N ILE A 345 -10.29 14.50 -0.51
CA ILE A 345 -9.64 13.23 -0.83
C ILE A 345 -8.69 12.93 0.32
N THR A 346 -8.85 11.79 0.97
CA THR A 346 -8.09 11.42 2.17
C THR A 346 -7.33 10.13 1.94
N ALA A 347 -6.02 10.13 2.16
CA ALA A 347 -5.20 8.93 2.21
C ALA A 347 -5.04 8.47 3.67
N THR A 348 -5.31 7.19 3.93
CA THR A 348 -5.12 6.54 5.24
C THR A 348 -4.22 5.32 5.08
N ASP A 349 -3.10 5.31 5.80
CA ASP A 349 -2.13 4.21 5.82
C ASP A 349 -1.79 3.77 7.26
N GLY A 350 -0.70 3.02 7.42
CA GLY A 350 -0.22 2.53 8.72
C GLY A 350 0.16 3.60 9.74
N LEU A 351 0.40 4.84 9.30
CA LEU A 351 0.87 5.93 10.16
C LEU A 351 -0.28 6.85 10.60
N SER A 352 -1.11 7.30 9.66
CA SER A 352 -2.18 8.29 9.90
C SER A 352 -3.05 8.53 8.66
N SER A 353 -4.21 9.15 8.86
CA SER A 353 -5.00 9.76 7.78
C SER A 353 -4.49 11.18 7.46
N GLN A 354 -4.51 11.55 6.18
CA GLN A 354 -4.06 12.86 5.69
C GLN A 354 -4.78 13.25 4.40
N TYR A 355 -5.05 14.55 4.21
CA TYR A 355 -5.67 15.05 2.99
C TYR A 355 -4.68 15.05 1.82
N LEU A 356 -5.17 14.65 0.64
CA LEU A 356 -4.59 14.90 -0.68
C LEU A 356 -5.24 16.13 -1.33
N TYR A 357 -6.51 16.34 -1.03
CA TYR A 357 -7.35 17.47 -1.42
C TYR A 357 -8.31 17.76 -0.27
N ASN A 358 -8.52 19.05 0.03
CA ASN A 358 -9.46 19.50 1.07
C ASN A 358 -9.89 20.92 0.72
N VAL A 359 -11.08 21.04 0.14
CA VAL A 359 -11.67 22.31 -0.33
C VAL A 359 -13.08 22.41 0.22
N ASP A 360 -13.33 23.44 1.02
CA ASP A 360 -14.68 23.74 1.53
C ASP A 360 -15.59 24.27 0.41
N ARG A 361 -16.91 24.06 0.52
CA ARG A 361 -17.96 24.55 -0.42
C ARG A 361 -17.92 26.07 -0.69
N ALA A 362 -17.26 26.85 0.16
CA ALA A 362 -17.10 28.29 -0.01
C ALA A 362 -15.90 28.69 -0.88
N ASN A 363 -15.00 27.73 -1.18
CA ASN A 363 -13.75 27.91 -1.92
C ASN A 363 -13.65 26.90 -3.09
N ASP A 364 -14.81 26.52 -3.64
CA ASP A 364 -14.97 25.67 -4.81
C ASP A 364 -14.01 26.02 -5.96
N GLN A 365 -13.60 24.98 -6.69
CA GLN A 365 -12.68 25.09 -7.81
C GLN A 365 -13.41 24.81 -9.10
N SER A 366 -13.37 25.76 -10.04
CA SER A 366 -13.93 25.54 -11.36
C SER A 366 -13.09 24.49 -12.11
N VAL A 367 -13.73 23.39 -12.53
CA VAL A 367 -13.10 22.22 -13.17
C VAL A 367 -13.93 21.81 -14.38
N SER A 368 -13.29 21.58 -15.52
CA SER A 368 -13.93 21.12 -16.76
C SER A 368 -13.77 19.59 -16.92
N PRO A 369 -14.66 18.89 -17.64
CA PRO A 369 -14.42 17.50 -18.04
C PRO A 369 -13.09 17.34 -18.81
N GLY A 370 -12.22 16.45 -18.31
CA GLY A 370 -10.85 16.24 -18.78
C GLY A 370 -9.77 17.00 -17.99
N ASP A 371 -10.14 17.92 -17.10
CA ASP A 371 -9.19 18.62 -16.23
C ASP A 371 -8.72 17.74 -15.07
N ARG A 372 -7.54 18.09 -14.53
CA ARG A 372 -6.92 17.43 -13.39
C ARG A 372 -7.08 18.22 -12.11
N VAL A 373 -7.56 17.56 -11.06
CA VAL A 373 -7.75 18.17 -9.74
C VAL A 373 -6.40 18.58 -9.14
N ALA A 374 -6.33 19.83 -8.67
CA ALA A 374 -5.14 20.41 -8.05
C ALA A 374 -4.90 19.84 -6.63
N LEU A 375 -4.30 18.64 -6.56
CA LEU A 375 -3.92 18.00 -5.29
C LEU A 375 -2.85 18.83 -4.56
N THR A 376 -3.12 19.18 -3.30
CA THR A 376 -2.24 20.00 -2.43
C THR A 376 -1.51 19.17 -1.38
N GLY A 377 -2.05 18.00 -1.03
CA GLY A 377 -1.38 17.02 -0.16
C GLY A 377 -0.78 15.84 -0.94
N PRO A 378 -0.13 14.89 -0.25
CA PRO A 378 -0.13 14.73 1.20
C PRO A 378 0.98 15.53 1.90
N SER A 379 0.92 15.64 3.23
CA SER A 379 1.98 16.26 4.05
C SER A 379 3.20 15.35 4.26
N ARG A 380 3.03 14.04 4.04
CA ARG A 380 4.07 13.01 3.96
C ARG A 380 3.66 11.97 2.90
N THR A 381 4.61 11.26 2.30
CA THR A 381 4.29 10.15 1.39
C THR A 381 3.36 9.11 2.04
N ILE A 382 2.58 8.43 1.20
CA ILE A 382 1.69 7.35 1.65
C ILE A 382 2.56 6.11 1.86
N SER A 383 2.52 5.53 3.06
CA SER A 383 3.25 4.30 3.35
C SER A 383 2.54 3.11 2.69
N ALA A 384 3.29 2.33 1.93
CA ALA A 384 2.84 1.03 1.42
C ALA A 384 3.48 -0.14 2.22
N ALA A 385 3.98 0.14 3.42
CA ALA A 385 4.46 -0.88 4.35
C ALA A 385 3.29 -1.77 4.80
N GLY A 386 2.16 -1.17 5.16
CA GLY A 386 0.86 -1.83 5.30
C GLY A 386 -0.04 -1.59 4.10
N SER A 387 -1.25 -2.15 4.14
CA SER A 387 -2.34 -1.76 3.23
C SER A 387 -2.75 -0.30 3.47
N PHE A 388 -3.15 0.41 2.42
CA PHE A 388 -3.64 1.79 2.51
C PHE A 388 -4.95 1.97 1.74
N VAL A 389 -5.66 3.04 2.07
CA VAL A 389 -6.96 3.40 1.50
C VAL A 389 -6.95 4.87 1.10
N ILE A 390 -7.53 5.19 -0.06
CA ILE A 390 -7.82 6.55 -0.51
C ILE A 390 -9.34 6.69 -0.61
N ASP A 391 -9.92 7.55 0.22
CA ASP A 391 -11.34 7.91 0.20
C ASP A 391 -11.53 9.16 -0.67
N PHE A 392 -12.36 9.09 -1.70
CA PHE A 392 -12.72 10.22 -2.56
C PHE A 392 -14.14 10.66 -2.25
N ASN A 393 -14.33 11.93 -1.86
CA ASN A 393 -15.63 12.52 -1.58
C ASN A 393 -15.67 13.92 -2.22
N LEU A 394 -16.00 13.97 -3.51
CA LEU A 394 -16.02 15.18 -4.33
C LEU A 394 -17.44 15.47 -4.79
N VAL A 395 -17.83 16.73 -4.69
CA VAL A 395 -19.19 17.21 -4.87
C VAL A 395 -19.13 18.48 -5.74
N ASP A 396 -20.06 18.61 -6.67
CA ASP A 396 -20.25 19.86 -7.42
C ASP A 396 -21.21 20.77 -6.68
N LYS A 397 -21.01 22.08 -6.80
CA LYS A 397 -21.72 23.09 -6.05
C LYS A 397 -22.73 23.80 -6.94
N ASP A 398 -23.98 23.44 -6.74
CA ASP A 398 -25.09 24.15 -7.35
C ASP A 398 -25.13 25.62 -6.93
N ARG A 399 -25.35 26.47 -7.94
CA ARG A 399 -25.59 27.91 -7.78
C ARG A 399 -27.07 28.28 -7.70
N ASP A 400 -27.99 27.35 -7.97
CA ASP A 400 -29.43 27.57 -7.81
C ASP A 400 -30.00 27.06 -6.48
N ILE A 401 -31.24 26.60 -6.43
CA ILE A 401 -31.94 26.06 -5.26
C ILE A 401 -31.90 24.53 -5.17
N SER A 402 -31.30 23.84 -6.14
CA SER A 402 -30.99 22.42 -6.09
C SER A 402 -29.95 22.08 -5.01
N ASN A 403 -29.64 20.78 -4.85
CA ASN A 403 -28.65 20.33 -3.87
C ASN A 403 -27.42 19.85 -4.62
N ASP A 404 -26.27 20.38 -4.22
CA ASP A 404 -24.91 19.94 -4.57
C ASP A 404 -24.80 18.45 -4.96
N ASP A 405 -24.33 18.18 -6.18
CA ASP A 405 -24.37 16.85 -6.77
C ASP A 405 -23.12 16.01 -6.49
N GLU A 406 -23.34 14.74 -6.15
CA GLU A 406 -22.29 13.79 -5.76
C GLU A 406 -21.52 13.26 -7.00
N ILE A 407 -20.42 13.95 -7.33
CA ILE A 407 -19.59 13.66 -8.50
C ILE A 407 -18.73 12.40 -8.30
N ILE A 408 -18.00 12.29 -7.19
CA ILE A 408 -17.24 11.08 -6.85
C ILE A 408 -17.44 10.72 -5.39
N LYS A 409 -17.82 9.47 -5.14
CA LYS A 409 -17.89 8.86 -3.81
C LYS A 409 -17.45 7.41 -3.86
N ASP A 410 -16.15 7.27 -4.00
CA ASP A 410 -15.49 6.00 -4.26
C ASP A 410 -14.29 5.80 -3.33
N GLN A 411 -13.75 4.59 -3.32
CA GLN A 411 -12.64 4.24 -2.45
C GLN A 411 -11.63 3.32 -3.15
N LEU A 412 -10.40 3.79 -3.26
CA LEU A 412 -9.28 2.97 -3.71
C LEU A 412 -8.64 2.30 -2.50
N SER A 413 -8.74 0.98 -2.41
CA SER A 413 -8.07 0.19 -1.37
C SER A 413 -6.92 -0.60 -2.00
N TRP A 414 -5.67 -0.32 -1.60
CA TRP A 414 -4.52 -1.14 -1.95
C TRP A 414 -4.19 -2.08 -0.80
N ASN A 415 -4.28 -3.39 -1.05
CA ASN A 415 -4.14 -4.40 -0.02
C ASN A 415 -2.84 -5.20 -0.17
N VAL A 416 -1.89 -5.06 0.77
CA VAL A 416 -0.60 -5.76 0.74
C VAL A 416 -0.71 -7.29 0.93
N TYR A 417 -1.90 -7.80 1.28
CA TYR A 417 -2.22 -9.23 1.21
C TYR A 417 -2.28 -9.77 -0.23
N ASN A 418 -2.58 -8.93 -1.23
CA ASN A 418 -2.81 -9.39 -2.60
C ASN A 418 -1.48 -9.81 -3.28
N ALA A 419 -1.36 -11.10 -3.62
CA ALA A 419 -0.19 -11.66 -4.29
C ALA A 419 -0.01 -11.18 -5.74
N SER A 420 -1.06 -10.62 -6.35
CA SER A 420 -1.08 -10.03 -7.70
C SER A 420 -0.76 -8.53 -7.73
N ASN A 421 -0.40 -7.92 -6.59
CA ASN A 421 0.00 -6.51 -6.54
C ASN A 421 1.17 -6.22 -7.50
N GLN A 422 0.96 -5.25 -8.39
CA GLN A 422 2.01 -4.70 -9.23
C GLN A 422 2.70 -3.55 -8.50
N TYR A 423 4.03 -3.57 -8.50
CA TYR A 423 4.88 -2.52 -7.98
C TYR A 423 5.64 -1.86 -9.13
N ASP A 424 6.06 -0.61 -8.93
CA ASP A 424 6.91 0.15 -9.85
C ASP A 424 6.31 0.30 -11.27
N VAL A 425 4.97 0.32 -11.35
CA VAL A 425 4.16 0.56 -12.56
C VAL A 425 2.97 1.47 -12.20
N PRO A 426 2.67 2.53 -12.97
CA PRO A 426 1.45 3.32 -12.81
C PRO A 426 0.19 2.51 -13.12
N ILE A 427 -0.83 2.62 -12.26
CA ILE A 427 -2.08 1.85 -12.32
C ILE A 427 -3.25 2.84 -12.40
N PRO A 428 -3.87 3.02 -13.58
CA PRO A 428 -5.11 3.78 -13.69
C PRO A 428 -6.29 3.00 -13.08
N LYS A 429 -7.16 3.70 -12.36
CA LYS A 429 -8.43 3.20 -11.83
C LYS A 429 -9.56 4.20 -12.12
N PRO A 430 -10.71 3.75 -12.67
CA PRO A 430 -11.91 4.57 -12.67
C PRO A 430 -12.41 4.74 -11.23
N ILE A 431 -13.02 5.89 -10.95
CA ILE A 431 -13.75 6.18 -9.72
C ILE A 431 -15.05 6.90 -10.05
N SER A 432 -16.09 6.71 -9.25
CA SER A 432 -17.46 7.10 -9.60
C SER A 432 -18.24 7.71 -8.43
N GLY A 433 -19.28 8.48 -8.75
CA GLY A 433 -20.29 8.95 -7.82
C GLY A 433 -21.70 8.72 -8.40
N ALA A 434 -22.72 9.29 -7.76
CA ALA A 434 -24.09 9.18 -8.25
C ALA A 434 -24.32 9.92 -9.58
N TYR A 435 -23.61 11.04 -9.79
CA TYR A 435 -23.80 11.92 -10.95
C TYR A 435 -22.52 12.19 -11.76
N GLY A 436 -21.36 11.81 -11.23
CA GLY A 436 -20.07 11.99 -11.89
C GLY A 436 -19.22 10.74 -12.01
N GLN A 437 -18.12 10.90 -12.73
CA GLN A 437 -17.06 9.89 -12.85
C GLN A 437 -15.72 10.57 -13.13
N GLY A 438 -14.65 9.87 -12.79
CA GLY A 438 -13.29 10.29 -13.10
C GLY A 438 -12.32 9.12 -13.01
N LYS A 439 -11.03 9.46 -13.03
CA LYS A 439 -9.96 8.49 -13.11
C LYS A 439 -8.77 8.94 -12.28
N VAL A 440 -8.32 8.06 -11.38
CA VAL A 440 -7.10 8.24 -10.60
C VAL A 440 -5.99 7.36 -11.16
N ASP A 441 -4.77 7.87 -11.16
CA ASP A 441 -3.57 7.10 -11.49
C ASP A 441 -2.61 7.14 -10.30
N TYR A 442 -2.11 5.97 -9.91
CA TYR A 442 -1.26 5.81 -8.74
C TYR A 442 -0.17 4.78 -9.01
N VAL A 443 0.94 4.90 -8.29
CA VAL A 443 2.02 3.91 -8.29
C VAL A 443 2.32 3.49 -6.87
N VAL A 444 2.58 2.21 -6.66
CA VAL A 444 3.20 1.69 -5.44
C VAL A 444 4.64 1.31 -5.78
N MET A 445 5.59 2.08 -5.29
CA MET A 445 7.01 1.86 -5.51
C MET A 445 7.51 0.82 -4.51
N SER A 446 8.21 -0.22 -4.95
CA SER A 446 8.69 -1.29 -4.04
C SER A 446 9.80 -0.82 -3.11
N ASN A 447 10.58 0.18 -3.53
CA ASN A 447 11.77 0.65 -2.85
C ASN A 447 12.04 2.14 -3.17
N ALA A 448 11.39 3.02 -2.43
CA ALA A 448 11.50 4.46 -2.59
C ALA A 448 11.99 5.17 -1.31
N ALA A 449 12.39 6.43 -1.47
CA ALA A 449 12.54 7.39 -0.39
C ALA A 449 11.45 8.46 -0.50
N GLU A 450 11.08 9.05 0.62
CA GLU A 450 10.32 10.30 0.63
C GLU A 450 11.28 11.47 0.35
N ALA A 451 10.91 12.35 -0.57
CA ALA A 451 11.60 13.61 -0.82
C ALA A 451 10.72 14.77 -0.35
N LEU A 452 11.28 15.65 0.48
CA LEU A 452 10.76 17.00 0.70
C LEU A 452 11.64 17.99 -0.08
N VAL A 453 11.06 18.65 -1.09
CA VAL A 453 11.73 19.68 -1.90
C VAL A 453 11.48 21.07 -1.32
N GLU A 454 12.52 21.88 -1.21
CA GLU A 454 12.40 23.31 -0.87
C GLU A 454 13.20 24.14 -1.87
N VAL A 455 12.68 25.30 -2.30
CA VAL A 455 13.44 26.30 -3.05
C VAL A 455 13.57 27.54 -2.18
N VAL A 456 14.80 27.95 -1.90
CA VAL A 456 15.13 29.06 -1.00
C VAL A 456 15.71 30.21 -1.80
N MET A 457 15.18 31.40 -1.61
CA MET A 457 15.71 32.63 -2.21
C MET A 457 17.08 32.95 -1.62
N VAL A 458 18.10 33.13 -2.47
CA VAL A 458 19.44 33.57 -2.04
C VAL A 458 19.73 34.99 -2.49
N ASN A 459 19.30 35.37 -3.69
CA ASN A 459 19.22 36.75 -4.17
C ASN A 459 18.10 36.84 -5.23
N GLY A 460 17.23 37.85 -5.16
CA GLY A 460 16.26 38.10 -6.24
C GLY A 460 16.97 38.67 -7.47
N ASP A 461 17.53 39.86 -7.28
CA ASP A 461 18.13 40.73 -8.29
C ASP A 461 19.07 41.77 -7.62
N ASN A 462 19.24 41.69 -6.30
CA ASN A 462 19.69 42.70 -5.32
C ASN A 462 18.57 43.53 -4.64
N GLU A 463 17.28 43.30 -4.92
CA GLU A 463 16.12 43.68 -4.09
C GLU A 463 15.87 42.68 -2.93
N ASP A 464 15.27 43.16 -1.84
CA ASP A 464 14.74 42.35 -0.72
C ASP A 464 13.54 43.08 -0.08
N PRO A 465 12.29 42.59 -0.22
CA PRO A 465 11.88 41.38 -0.94
C PRO A 465 11.83 41.59 -2.46
N ALA A 466 12.03 40.51 -3.22
CA ALA A 466 11.85 40.49 -4.67
C ALA A 466 10.43 40.04 -5.06
N ASN A 467 9.91 40.53 -6.19
CA ASN A 467 8.59 40.30 -6.76
C ASN A 467 8.56 39.07 -7.68
N VAL A 468 8.62 37.88 -7.08
CA VAL A 468 8.86 36.62 -7.79
C VAL A 468 7.66 36.12 -8.59
N PHE A 469 7.85 35.84 -9.87
CA PHE A 469 6.97 35.01 -10.69
C PHE A 469 7.74 33.91 -11.45
N GLY A 470 7.03 33.07 -12.20
CA GLY A 470 7.60 31.97 -12.97
C GLY A 470 7.16 30.60 -12.48
N THR A 471 8.04 29.60 -12.58
CA THR A 471 7.70 28.19 -12.40
C THR A 471 8.77 27.37 -11.68
N VAL A 472 8.33 26.40 -10.88
CA VAL A 472 9.18 25.32 -10.35
C VAL A 472 8.52 24.00 -10.70
N ARG A 473 9.27 23.08 -11.32
CA ARG A 473 8.79 21.76 -11.77
C ARG A 473 9.72 20.67 -11.25
N VAL A 474 9.17 19.48 -11.06
CA VAL A 474 9.92 18.28 -10.67
C VAL A 474 9.67 17.13 -11.62
N HIS A 475 10.71 16.31 -11.83
CA HIS A 475 10.67 15.12 -12.66
C HIS A 475 11.43 13.96 -11.99
N SER A 476 10.79 12.80 -12.01
CA SER A 476 11.31 11.47 -11.68
C SER A 476 10.55 10.48 -12.57
N ARG A 477 11.01 9.22 -12.66
CA ARG A 477 10.42 8.12 -13.44
C ARG A 477 8.89 8.09 -13.44
N PHE A 478 8.26 8.28 -12.28
CA PHE A 478 6.81 8.27 -12.12
C PHE A 478 6.20 9.65 -11.82
N VAL A 479 6.94 10.52 -11.14
CA VAL A 479 6.42 11.80 -10.63
C VAL A 479 6.81 12.93 -11.57
N GLN A 480 5.82 13.58 -12.16
CA GLN A 480 5.99 14.81 -12.94
C GLN A 480 4.99 15.83 -12.42
N ARG A 481 5.46 16.96 -11.89
CA ARG A 481 4.59 17.94 -11.21
C ARG A 481 5.12 19.35 -11.31
N GLN A 482 4.22 20.31 -11.45
CA GLN A 482 4.53 21.72 -11.24
C GLN A 482 4.25 22.09 -9.77
N LEU A 483 5.30 22.49 -9.05
CA LEU A 483 5.25 22.83 -7.63
C LEU A 483 4.99 24.32 -7.39
N PHE A 484 5.32 25.17 -8.36
CA PHE A 484 5.05 26.60 -8.33
C PHE A 484 4.67 27.07 -9.73
N GLN A 485 3.69 27.96 -9.80
CA GLN A 485 3.30 28.67 -11.02
C GLN A 485 2.78 30.05 -10.62
N LYS A 486 3.37 31.09 -11.20
CA LYS A 486 2.86 32.46 -11.19
C LYS A 486 3.12 33.12 -12.54
N ALA A 487 2.08 33.74 -13.09
CA ALA A 487 2.22 34.65 -14.22
C ALA A 487 2.90 35.96 -13.77
N ASP A 488 3.39 36.74 -14.72
CA ASP A 488 4.04 38.04 -14.50
C ASP A 488 3.17 39.02 -13.70
N ASN A 489 1.87 39.03 -13.97
CA ASN A 489 0.86 39.81 -13.26
C ASN A 489 0.40 39.20 -11.90
N GLU A 490 0.96 38.08 -11.46
CA GLU A 490 0.61 37.40 -10.20
C GLU A 490 1.81 37.19 -9.25
N HIS A 491 2.87 38.00 -9.42
CA HIS A 491 4.10 37.93 -8.62
C HIS A 491 3.85 37.98 -7.10
N ILE A 492 4.78 37.43 -6.33
CA ILE A 492 4.73 37.38 -4.87
C ILE A 492 6.04 37.87 -4.25
N GLU A 493 5.95 38.68 -3.19
CA GLU A 493 7.09 39.15 -2.41
C GLU A 493 7.81 37.98 -1.71
N ILE A 494 9.06 37.71 -2.07
CA ILE A 494 9.92 36.71 -1.41
C ILE A 494 11.24 37.36 -0.99
N GLY A 495 11.44 37.48 0.33
CA GLY A 495 12.68 38.01 0.88
C GLY A 495 13.85 37.02 0.91
N GLN A 496 15.05 37.53 1.15
CA GLN A 496 16.27 36.73 1.23
C GLN A 496 16.18 35.65 2.31
N GLY A 497 16.61 34.42 1.97
CA GLY A 497 16.56 33.26 2.87
C GLY A 497 15.15 32.71 3.12
N LYS A 498 14.11 33.26 2.50
CA LYS A 498 12.74 32.73 2.57
C LYS A 498 12.55 31.59 1.56
N LYS A 499 11.56 30.74 1.83
CA LYS A 499 11.17 29.64 0.95
C LYS A 499 10.10 30.13 -0.02
N ILE A 500 10.21 29.72 -1.28
CA ILE A 500 9.15 29.88 -2.26
C ILE A 500 8.00 28.93 -1.86
N PRO A 501 6.73 29.37 -1.85
CA PRO A 501 5.60 28.53 -1.45
C PRO A 501 5.30 27.50 -2.54
N LEU A 502 5.68 26.25 -2.28
CA LEU A 502 5.45 25.11 -3.17
C LEU A 502 4.14 24.39 -2.81
N SER A 503 3.30 24.09 -3.82
CA SER A 503 1.94 23.57 -3.64
C SER A 503 1.87 22.13 -3.11
N ARG A 504 2.75 21.24 -3.57
CA ARG A 504 2.77 19.81 -3.22
C ARG A 504 4.20 19.25 -3.23
N ALA A 505 5.01 19.80 -2.33
CA ALA A 505 6.46 19.65 -2.25
C ALA A 505 7.00 18.28 -1.81
N VAL A 506 6.12 17.40 -1.33
CA VAL A 506 6.46 16.04 -0.91
C VAL A 506 6.09 15.04 -2.01
N MET A 507 6.97 14.06 -2.24
CA MET A 507 6.75 12.96 -3.18
C MET A 507 7.60 11.72 -2.87
N ALA A 508 7.15 10.55 -3.31
CA ALA A 508 7.98 9.35 -3.33
C ALA A 508 8.90 9.34 -4.57
N VAL A 509 10.15 8.88 -4.39
CA VAL A 509 11.15 8.74 -5.48
C VAL A 509 11.82 7.35 -5.38
N PRO A 510 11.84 6.53 -6.45
CA PRO A 510 12.48 5.22 -6.42
C PRO A 510 13.99 5.33 -6.12
N MET A 511 14.52 4.45 -5.26
CA MET A 511 15.92 4.48 -4.81
C MET A 511 16.95 4.25 -5.92
N ASP A 512 16.53 3.69 -7.06
CA ASP A 512 17.33 3.47 -8.26
C ASP A 512 17.18 4.59 -9.31
N ASP A 513 16.45 5.66 -8.98
CA ASP A 513 16.11 6.77 -9.87
C ASP A 513 16.83 8.08 -9.48
N THR A 514 16.38 9.21 -10.01
CA THR A 514 16.91 10.55 -9.71
C THR A 514 15.78 11.57 -9.76
N LEU A 515 15.73 12.45 -8.77
CA LEU A 515 14.81 13.58 -8.73
C LEU A 515 15.47 14.80 -9.38
N GLU A 516 14.93 15.25 -10.50
CA GLU A 516 15.28 16.52 -11.13
C GLU A 516 14.33 17.62 -10.65
N VAL A 517 14.88 18.78 -10.31
CA VAL A 517 14.13 19.99 -9.97
C VAL A 517 14.54 21.09 -10.97
N HIS A 518 13.58 21.52 -11.79
CA HIS A 518 13.72 22.61 -12.74
C HIS A 518 13.11 23.89 -12.16
N VAL A 519 13.88 24.98 -12.19
CA VAL A 519 13.48 26.31 -11.73
C VAL A 519 13.57 27.26 -12.91
N ASP A 520 12.57 28.10 -13.07
CA ASP A 520 12.58 29.22 -14.01
C ASP A 520 11.81 30.38 -13.37
N LEU A 521 12.55 31.27 -12.72
CA LEU A 521 12.03 32.34 -11.87
C LEU A 521 12.60 33.68 -12.30
N THR A 522 11.72 34.67 -12.30
CA THR A 522 11.97 36.02 -12.75
C THR A 522 11.38 36.99 -11.74
N ASP A 523 12.06 38.10 -11.53
CA ASP A 523 11.64 39.20 -10.69
C ASP A 523 10.83 40.22 -11.51
N HIS A 524 9.78 40.78 -10.93
CA HIS A 524 8.91 41.73 -11.62
C HIS A 524 9.21 43.18 -11.24
N ASP A 525 9.69 43.92 -12.23
CA ASP A 525 10.00 45.33 -12.13
C ASP A 525 8.88 46.18 -12.76
N PRO A 526 8.20 47.08 -12.01
CA PRO A 526 7.18 47.96 -12.57
C PRO A 526 7.74 49.07 -13.48
N GLU A 527 8.99 49.49 -13.26
CA GLU A 527 9.63 50.62 -13.95
C GLU A 527 10.84 50.23 -14.82
N SER A 528 11.27 48.95 -14.78
CA SER A 528 12.40 48.40 -15.54
C SER A 528 12.02 47.15 -16.35
N PHE A 529 13.01 46.44 -16.91
CA PHE A 529 12.79 45.10 -17.44
C PHE A 529 12.89 44.06 -16.32
N ASN A 530 11.92 43.15 -16.26
CA ASN A 530 11.94 41.99 -15.35
C ASN A 530 13.30 41.25 -15.36
N ASP A 531 13.86 41.00 -14.18
CA ASP A 531 15.23 40.50 -14.00
C ASP A 531 15.28 38.99 -13.70
N ASN A 532 16.31 38.29 -14.21
CA ASN A 532 16.37 36.83 -14.11
C ASN A 532 16.96 36.35 -12.77
N ILE A 533 16.09 35.80 -11.92
CA ILE A 533 16.46 35.24 -10.61
C ILE A 533 17.20 33.92 -10.77
N ALA A 534 16.63 32.96 -11.51
CA ALA A 534 17.22 31.64 -11.71
C ALA A 534 16.52 30.86 -12.82
N THR A 535 17.26 30.35 -13.80
CA THR A 535 16.74 29.41 -14.82
C THR A 535 17.69 28.22 -14.98
N GLY A 536 17.23 27.01 -14.66
CA GLY A 536 18.02 25.78 -14.80
C GLY A 536 17.48 24.58 -14.02
N SER A 537 18.18 23.46 -14.11
CA SER A 537 17.86 22.20 -13.42
C SER A 537 18.98 21.75 -12.48
N VAL A 538 18.61 21.07 -11.39
CA VAL A 538 19.51 20.29 -10.53
C VAL A 538 18.96 18.89 -10.28
N SER A 539 19.85 17.93 -10.02
CA SER A 539 19.49 16.51 -9.89
C SER A 539 19.97 15.92 -8.57
N PHE A 540 19.08 15.24 -7.84
CA PHE A 540 19.36 14.61 -6.56
C PHE A 540 19.10 13.11 -6.61
N LYS A 541 20.05 12.31 -6.10
CA LYS A 541 19.85 10.87 -5.88
C LYS A 541 19.28 10.63 -4.48
N PRO A 542 18.30 9.72 -4.32
CA PRO A 542 17.77 9.35 -3.01
C PRO A 542 18.85 8.93 -2.00
N GLN A 543 18.86 9.59 -0.84
CA GLN A 543 19.80 9.31 0.26
C GLN A 543 19.07 9.39 1.61
N VAL A 544 18.26 8.38 1.92
CA VAL A 544 17.45 8.30 3.15
C VAL A 544 18.23 8.69 4.41
N LEU A 545 17.63 9.51 5.27
CA LEU A 545 18.20 10.14 6.47
C LEU A 545 19.30 11.17 6.19
N ARG A 546 19.31 11.78 4.99
CA ARG A 546 20.22 12.87 4.63
C ARG A 546 19.48 13.98 3.90
N SER A 547 20.07 15.16 3.92
CA SER A 547 19.66 16.28 3.09
C SER A 547 20.81 16.69 2.17
N ALA A 548 20.46 17.24 1.01
CA ALA A 548 21.40 17.83 0.07
C ALA A 548 20.85 19.19 -0.39
N SER A 549 21.75 20.11 -0.75
CA SER A 549 21.38 21.36 -1.41
C SER A 549 22.29 21.63 -2.61
N LEU A 550 21.73 22.28 -3.63
CA LEU A 550 22.43 22.69 -4.84
C LEU A 550 21.94 24.08 -5.27
N PRO A 551 22.84 25.03 -5.61
CA PRO A 551 22.46 26.34 -6.11
C PRO A 551 22.05 26.30 -7.58
N ILE A 552 21.12 27.17 -7.96
CA ILE A 552 20.82 27.52 -9.36
C ILE A 552 21.07 29.04 -9.50
N PRO A 553 22.11 29.47 -10.23
CA PRO A 553 22.33 30.88 -10.52
C PRO A 553 21.41 31.37 -11.64
N GLY A 554 20.92 32.60 -11.52
CA GLY A 554 20.39 33.38 -12.64
C GLY A 554 21.42 34.38 -13.17
N GLN A 555 20.94 35.34 -13.96
CA GLN A 555 21.78 36.46 -14.44
C GLN A 555 21.88 37.57 -13.37
N ASN A 556 20.82 37.78 -12.60
CA ASN A 556 20.67 38.86 -11.62
C ASN A 556 20.56 38.29 -10.19
N GLY A 557 19.89 37.14 -10.05
CA GLY A 557 19.68 36.44 -8.78
C GLY A 557 20.35 35.08 -8.64
N ASN A 558 19.96 34.37 -7.58
CA ASN A 558 20.14 32.93 -7.43
C ASN A 558 19.19 32.33 -6.39
N VAL A 559 18.91 31.04 -6.54
CA VAL A 559 18.19 30.23 -5.54
C VAL A 559 19.02 29.04 -5.09
N GLU A 560 18.67 28.47 -3.94
CA GLU A 560 19.17 27.17 -3.49
C GLU A 560 18.02 26.17 -3.44
N VAL A 561 18.14 25.06 -4.18
CA VAL A 561 17.22 23.93 -4.07
C VAL A 561 17.74 22.99 -2.98
N ARG A 562 16.87 22.61 -2.05
CA ARG A 562 17.16 21.66 -0.97
C ARG A 562 16.25 20.45 -1.10
N VAL A 563 16.80 19.26 -0.87
CA VAL A 563 16.02 18.02 -0.76
C VAL A 563 16.40 17.31 0.52
N ALA A 564 15.40 17.03 1.37
CA ALA A 564 15.53 16.17 2.54
C ALA A 564 14.90 14.80 2.25
N TRP A 565 15.59 13.72 2.62
CA TRP A 565 15.18 12.34 2.32
C TRP A 565 14.80 11.57 3.58
N SER A 566 13.57 11.02 3.63
CA SER A 566 13.02 10.28 4.79
C SER A 566 12.74 8.82 4.50
#